data_AF-I3YWY1-F1
#
_entry.id   AF-I3YWY1-F1
#
_cell.length_a   1.000
_cell.length_b   1.000
_cell.length_c   1.000
_cell.angle_alpha   90.00
_cell.angle_beta   90.00
_cell.angle_gamma   90.00
#
_symmetry.space_group_name_H-M   'P 1'
#
loop_
_entity.id
_entity.type
_entity.pdbx_description
1 polymer ?
#
loop_
_entity_poly.entity_id
_entity_poly.type
_entity_poly.pdbx_seq_one_letter_code
_entity_poly.pdbx_strand_id
1 'polypeptide(L)'
;MLYFNRNYFSTFVIVLLIEFAIAYFHFSYFIRGFLGDVLVIVLLYCFLKIFIRKNVFKIAISVLTFAFFVEILQYFKLAEIQKVQSKVLLTIIGSVFDVWDLVAYFIGFLLILLIENLITKECKK
;
A
#
# COMPACT_ATOMS: atom_id res chain seq x y z
N MET A 1 17.62 2.23 -19.89
CA MET A 1 18.42 1.30 -19.07
C MET A 1 17.78 1.23 -17.70
N LEU A 2 17.08 0.13 -17.37
CA LEU A 2 16.38 -0.03 -16.09
C LEU A 2 17.43 -0.19 -14.98
N TYR A 3 17.41 0.72 -14.00
CA TYR A 3 18.35 0.73 -12.88
C TYR A 3 17.85 -0.25 -11.82
N PHE A 4 18.28 -1.51 -11.86
CA PHE A 4 17.83 -2.52 -10.90
C PHE A 4 18.63 -2.42 -9.58
N ASN A 5 17.97 -1.95 -8.52
CA ASN A 5 18.58 -1.90 -7.19
C ASN A 5 18.21 -3.14 -6.35
N ARG A 6 19.20 -4.01 -6.14
CA ARG A 6 19.05 -5.31 -5.46
C ARG A 6 18.60 -5.18 -4.00
N ASN A 7 18.96 -4.09 -3.31
CA ASN A 7 18.54 -3.89 -1.91
C ASN A 7 17.04 -3.64 -1.81
N TYR A 8 16.49 -2.73 -2.62
CA TYR A 8 15.04 -2.46 -2.64
C TYR A 8 14.24 -3.65 -3.15
N PHE A 9 14.81 -4.44 -4.08
CA PHE A 9 14.19 -5.69 -4.52
C PHE A 9 14.07 -6.70 -3.36
N SER A 10 15.13 -6.87 -2.56
CA SER A 10 15.07 -7.75 -1.38
C SER A 10 14.03 -7.28 -0.37
N THR A 11 13.98 -5.97 -0.08
CA THR A 11 12.96 -5.41 0.81
C THR A 11 11.54 -5.63 0.28
N PHE A 12 11.33 -5.41 -1.02
CA PHE A 12 10.04 -5.67 -1.68
C PHE A 12 9.59 -7.13 -1.49
N VAL A 13 10.49 -8.09 -1.74
CA VAL A 13 10.17 -9.52 -1.58
C VAL A 13 9.85 -9.86 -0.13
N ILE A 14 10.59 -9.31 0.84
CA ILE A 14 10.33 -9.52 2.26
C ILE A 14 8.95 -8.99 2.65
N VAL A 15 8.63 -7.74 2.27
CA VAL A 15 7.31 -7.13 2.57
C VAL A 15 6.19 -7.94 1.91
N LEU A 16 6.38 -8.39 0.67
CA LEU A 16 5.41 -9.22 -0.05
C LEU A 16 5.18 -10.57 0.61
N LEU A 17 6.23 -11.22 1.14
CA LEU A 17 6.08 -12.45 1.91
C LEU A 17 5.35 -12.22 3.23
N ILE A 18 5.59 -11.09 3.89
CA ILE A 18 4.87 -10.71 5.12
C ILE A 18 3.38 -10.50 4.81
N GLU A 19 3.04 -9.80 3.73
CA GLU A 19 1.65 -9.65 3.27
C GLU A 19 0.97 -11.00 3.05
N PHE A 20 1.62 -11.90 2.31
CA PHE A 20 1.11 -13.26 2.10
C PHE A 20 0.97 -14.04 3.41
N ALA A 21 1.90 -13.89 4.34
CA ALA A 21 1.81 -14.52 5.65
C ALA A 21 0.62 -13.97 6.44
N ILE A 22 0.41 -12.65 6.49
CA ILE A 22 -0.74 -12.04 7.18
C ILE A 22 -2.06 -12.56 6.58
N ALA A 23 -2.13 -12.66 5.26
CA ALA A 23 -3.31 -13.20 4.57
C ALA A 23 -3.55 -14.69 4.87
N TYR A 24 -2.48 -15.50 4.94
CA TYR A 24 -2.57 -16.94 5.17
C TYR A 24 -2.82 -17.33 6.63
N PHE A 25 -2.15 -16.66 7.58
CA PHE A 25 -2.19 -17.02 9.00
C PHE A 25 -3.50 -16.60 9.71
N HIS A 26 -4.49 -16.08 8.98
CA HIS A 26 -5.80 -15.72 9.53
C HIS A 26 -5.69 -14.87 10.81
N PHE A 27 -4.76 -13.90 10.81
CA PHE A 27 -4.71 -12.89 11.87
C PHE A 27 -6.06 -12.14 11.96
N SER A 28 -6.35 -11.55 13.13
CA SER A 28 -7.55 -10.76 13.38
C SER A 28 -7.87 -9.83 12.21
N TYR A 29 -9.15 -9.67 11.86
CA TYR A 29 -9.63 -8.87 10.72
C TYR A 29 -8.96 -7.49 10.61
N PHE A 30 -8.71 -6.85 11.76
CA PHE A 30 -8.01 -5.56 11.85
C PHE A 30 -6.57 -5.59 11.32
N ILE A 31 -5.81 -6.63 11.63
CA ILE A 31 -4.41 -6.76 11.18
C ILE A 31 -4.38 -7.01 9.68
N ARG A 32 -5.32 -7.83 9.17
CA ARG A 32 -5.39 -8.14 7.74
C ARG A 32 -5.85 -6.95 6.88
N GLY A 33 -6.80 -6.15 7.36
CA GLY A 33 -7.21 -4.93 6.67
C GLY A 33 -6.17 -3.83 6.88
N PHE A 34 -6.26 -3.15 8.02
CA PHE A 34 -5.47 -1.95 8.31
C PHE A 34 -3.96 -2.12 8.17
N LEU A 35 -3.38 -3.19 8.75
CA LEU A 35 -1.92 -3.38 8.68
C LEU A 35 -1.50 -3.76 7.26
N GLY A 36 -2.31 -4.56 6.56
CA GLY A 36 -2.13 -4.90 5.16
C GLY A 36 -2.10 -3.64 4.28
N ASP A 37 -3.07 -2.73 4.46
CA ASP A 37 -3.16 -1.49 3.69
C ASP A 37 -1.95 -0.58 3.88
N VAL A 38 -1.41 -0.48 5.11
CA VAL A 38 -0.14 0.22 5.36
C VAL A 38 1.01 -0.43 4.59
N LEU A 39 1.12 -1.76 4.65
CA LEU A 39 2.20 -2.51 4.02
C LEU A 39 2.11 -2.46 2.48
N VAL A 40 0.91 -2.49 1.90
CA VAL A 40 0.69 -2.36 0.45
C VAL A 40 1.27 -1.04 -0.08
N ILE A 41 1.13 0.07 0.64
CA ILE A 41 1.74 1.36 0.26
C ILE A 41 3.26 1.27 0.25
N VAL A 42 3.86 0.66 1.28
CA VAL A 42 5.32 0.47 1.35
C VAL A 42 5.79 -0.46 0.22
N LEU A 43 5.04 -1.52 -0.05
CA LEU A 43 5.31 -2.49 -1.12
C LEU A 43 5.26 -1.83 -2.50
N LEU A 44 4.22 -1.07 -2.80
CA LEU A 44 4.08 -0.32 -4.06
C LEU A 44 5.21 0.71 -4.22
N TYR A 45 5.57 1.39 -3.14
CA TYR A 45 6.71 2.31 -3.16
C TYR A 45 8.03 1.60 -3.48
N CYS A 46 8.33 0.50 -2.79
CA CYS A 46 9.52 -0.30 -3.06
C CYS A 46 9.52 -0.81 -4.51
N PHE A 47 8.37 -1.27 -5.02
CA PHE A 47 8.20 -1.73 -6.39
C PHE A 47 8.57 -0.65 -7.41
N LEU A 48 7.99 0.54 -7.28
CA LEU A 48 8.29 1.66 -8.17
C LEU A 48 9.77 2.06 -8.09
N LYS A 49 10.37 1.98 -6.89
CA LYS A 49 11.76 2.37 -6.68
C LYS A 49 12.78 1.39 -7.27
N ILE A 50 12.39 0.12 -7.48
CA ILE A 50 13.21 -0.85 -8.23
C ILE A 50 13.40 -0.41 -9.68
N PHE A 51 12.41 0.28 -10.27
CA PHE A 51 12.47 0.70 -11.68
C PHE A 51 12.82 2.17 -11.86
N ILE A 52 12.49 3.03 -10.88
CA ILE A 52 12.53 4.48 -11.00
C ILE A 52 13.51 5.08 -9.99
N ARG A 53 14.61 5.66 -10.49
CA ARG A 53 15.57 6.45 -9.69
C ARG A 53 15.17 7.94 -9.61
N LYS A 54 13.90 8.22 -9.30
CA LYS A 54 13.39 9.60 -9.07
C LYS A 54 13.40 9.91 -7.57
N ASN A 55 13.19 11.19 -7.23
CA ASN A 55 13.07 11.65 -5.85
C ASN A 55 12.04 10.82 -5.07
N VAL A 56 12.47 10.37 -3.89
CA VAL A 56 11.67 9.67 -2.87
C VAL A 56 10.26 10.24 -2.75
N PHE A 57 10.19 11.55 -2.52
CA PHE A 57 8.94 12.26 -2.27
C PHE A 57 7.97 12.19 -3.46
N LYS A 58 8.49 12.24 -4.68
CA LYS A 58 7.65 12.14 -5.89
C LYS A 58 7.06 10.74 -6.05
N ILE A 59 7.83 9.69 -5.75
CA ILE A 59 7.34 8.32 -5.81
C ILE A 59 6.32 8.08 -4.69
N ALA A 60 6.63 8.49 -3.47
CA ALA A 60 5.72 8.33 -2.32
C ALA A 60 4.38 9.05 -2.54
N ILE A 61 4.39 10.29 -3.06
CA ILE A 61 3.15 10.99 -3.44
C ILE A 61 2.40 10.23 -4.54
N SER A 62 3.11 9.73 -5.56
CA SER A 62 2.45 8.98 -6.64
C SER A 62 1.74 7.73 -6.12
N VAL A 63 2.34 7.01 -5.17
CA VAL A 63 1.71 5.84 -4.55
C VAL A 63 0.50 6.25 -3.72
N LEU A 64 0.62 7.32 -2.92
CA LEU A 64 -0.48 7.82 -2.11
C LEU A 64 -1.67 8.25 -2.98
N THR A 65 -1.42 9.02 -4.05
CA THR A 65 -2.47 9.42 -5.01
C THR A 65 -3.08 8.22 -5.71
N PHE A 66 -2.28 7.20 -6.05
CA PHE A 66 -2.78 5.97 -6.64
C PHE A 66 -3.71 5.21 -5.69
N ALA A 67 -3.35 5.09 -4.41
CA ALA A 67 -4.18 4.46 -3.40
C ALA A 67 -5.52 5.19 -3.20
N PHE A 68 -5.47 6.52 -3.08
CA PHE A 68 -6.70 7.35 -3.06
C PHE A 68 -7.58 7.13 -4.30
N PHE A 69 -6.96 6.99 -5.47
CA PHE A 69 -7.71 6.76 -6.71
C PHE A 69 -8.38 5.38 -6.72
N VAL A 70 -7.69 4.34 -6.23
CA VAL A 70 -8.28 3.00 -6.07
C VAL A 70 -9.44 3.03 -5.09
N GLU A 71 -9.30 3.74 -3.97
CA GLU A 71 -10.34 3.93 -2.96
C GLU A 71 -11.59 4.64 -3.54
N ILE A 72 -11.39 5.70 -4.34
CA ILE A 72 -12.48 6.40 -5.02
C ILE A 72 -13.16 5.48 -6.06
N LEU A 73 -12.38 4.69 -6.80
CA LEU A 73 -12.93 3.70 -7.73
C LEU A 73 -13.76 2.63 -7.01
N GLN A 74 -13.32 2.19 -5.82
CA GLN A 74 -14.10 1.30 -4.97
C GLN A 74 -15.40 1.96 -4.53
N TYR A 75 -15.36 3.22 -4.11
CA TYR A 75 -16.55 3.99 -3.73
C TYR A 75 -17.58 4.09 -4.88
N PHE A 76 -17.15 4.40 -6.10
CA PHE A 76 -18.05 4.46 -7.27
C PHE A 76 -18.70 3.11 -7.59
N LYS A 77 -17.91 2.03 -7.57
CA LYS A 77 -18.44 0.67 -7.76
C LYS A 77 -19.41 0.28 -6.65
N LEU A 78 -19.09 0.61 -5.39
CA LEU A 78 -19.96 0.34 -4.25
C LEU A 78 -21.29 1.10 -4.37
N ALA A 79 -21.25 2.37 -4.77
CA ALA A 79 -22.43 3.20 -4.98
C ALA A 79 -23.35 2.66 -6.09
N GLU A 80 -22.77 2.03 -7.13
CA GLU A 80 -23.52 1.38 -8.20
C GLU A 80 -24.13 0.04 -7.72
N ILE A 81 -23.39 -0.73 -6.93
CA ILE A 81 -23.85 -1.99 -6.33
C ILE A 81 -24.94 -1.75 -5.28
N GLN A 82 -24.91 -0.63 -4.55
CA GLN A 82 -25.91 -0.31 -3.54
C GLN A 82 -27.33 -0.14 -4.12
N LYS A 83 -27.45 0.13 -5.43
CA LYS A 83 -28.74 0.09 -6.15
C LYS A 83 -29.27 -1.32 -6.39
N VAL A 84 -28.43 -2.35 -6.29
CA VAL A 84 -28.76 -3.76 -6.43
C VAL A 84 -28.61 -4.44 -5.05
N GLN A 85 -29.73 -4.63 -4.33
CA GLN A 85 -29.81 -5.11 -2.94
C GLN A 85 -29.21 -6.51 -2.62
N SER A 86 -28.41 -7.10 -3.50
CA SER A 86 -27.78 -8.41 -3.24
C SER A 86 -26.61 -8.28 -2.27
N LYS A 87 -26.85 -8.61 -0.98
CA LYS A 87 -25.84 -8.72 0.09
C LYS A 87 -24.60 -9.54 -0.29
N VAL A 88 -24.76 -10.51 -1.19
CA VAL A 88 -23.67 -11.39 -1.65
C VAL A 88 -22.65 -10.65 -2.53
N LEU A 89 -23.09 -9.69 -3.36
CA LEU A 89 -22.17 -8.88 -4.17
C LEU A 89 -21.33 -7.94 -3.29
N LEU A 90 -21.94 -7.33 -2.27
CA LEU A 90 -21.26 -6.45 -1.32
C LEU A 90 -20.13 -7.15 -0.56
N THR A 91 -20.26 -8.45 -0.27
CA THR A 91 -19.22 -9.24 0.40
C THR A 91 -18.10 -9.69 -0.56
N ILE A 92 -18.42 -9.94 -1.84
CA ILE A 92 -17.45 -10.42 -2.83
C ILE A 92 -16.63 -9.27 -3.44
N ILE A 93 -17.19 -8.06 -3.57
CA ILE A 93 -16.50 -6.90 -4.14
C ILE A 93 -15.39 -6.36 -3.24
N GLY A 94 -15.45 -6.59 -1.93
CA GLY A 94 -14.39 -6.20 -1.00
C GLY A 94 -14.39 -4.70 -0.64
N SER A 95 -14.04 -4.43 0.62
CA SER A 95 -13.97 -3.16 1.37
C SER A 95 -15.04 -2.10 1.09
N VAL A 96 -15.84 -1.79 2.11
CA VAL A 96 -16.60 -0.54 2.17
C VAL A 96 -15.58 0.58 2.30
N PHE A 97 -15.74 1.67 1.56
CA PHE A 97 -14.94 2.89 1.76
C PHE A 97 -14.77 3.16 3.26
N ASP A 98 -13.57 2.97 3.77
CA ASP A 98 -13.26 3.16 5.18
C ASP A 98 -12.25 4.30 5.31
N VAL A 99 -12.59 5.24 6.19
CA VAL A 99 -11.69 6.34 6.54
C VAL A 99 -10.43 5.79 7.21
N TRP A 100 -10.51 4.62 7.85
CA TRP A 100 -9.34 3.93 8.42
C TRP A 100 -8.32 3.53 7.35
N ASP A 101 -8.74 3.14 6.15
CA ASP A 101 -7.84 2.79 5.05
C ASP A 101 -7.07 4.04 4.60
N LEU A 102 -7.71 5.20 4.60
CA LEU A 102 -7.08 6.50 4.37
C LEU A 102 -5.96 6.81 5.37
N VAL A 103 -6.23 6.54 6.66
CA VAL A 103 -5.25 6.73 7.74
C VAL A 103 -4.11 5.74 7.57
N ALA A 104 -4.39 4.49 7.24
CA ALA A 104 -3.39 3.47 6.92
C ALA A 104 -2.49 3.93 5.77
N TYR A 105 -3.06 4.47 4.70
CA TYR A 105 -2.27 4.97 3.57
C TYR A 105 -1.36 6.14 3.96
N PHE A 106 -1.84 7.04 4.81
CA PHE A 106 -1.05 8.15 5.33
C PHE A 106 0.10 7.67 6.24
N ILE A 107 -0.15 6.66 7.07
CA ILE A 107 0.88 6.02 7.90
C ILE A 107 1.93 5.34 7.02
N GLY A 108 1.53 4.64 5.97
CA GLY A 108 2.44 4.04 4.99
C GLY A 108 3.32 5.10 4.32
N PHE A 109 2.74 6.24 3.93
CA PHE A 109 3.49 7.38 3.41
C PHE A 109 4.51 7.95 4.41
N LEU A 110 4.13 8.14 5.67
CA LEU A 110 5.04 8.58 6.73
C LEU A 110 6.18 7.59 6.97
N LEU A 111 5.89 6.29 6.98
CA LEU A 111 6.89 5.23 7.11
C LEU A 111 7.94 5.29 5.99
N ILE A 112 7.49 5.49 4.75
CA ILE A 112 8.40 5.65 3.61
C ILE A 112 9.35 6.82 3.82
N LEU A 113 8.83 7.99 4.22
CA LEU A 113 9.66 9.16 4.49
C LEU A 113 10.65 8.94 5.63
N LEU A 114 10.23 8.24 6.68
CA LEU A 114 11.07 7.94 7.84
C LEU A 114 12.20 6.97 7.47
N ILE A 115 11.89 5.87 6.77
CA ILE A 115 12.88 4.88 6.31
C ILE A 115 13.91 5.56 5.40
N GLU A 116 13.47 6.41 4.48
CA GLU A 116 14.38 7.09 3.55
C GLU A 116 15.26 8.12 4.24
N ASN A 117 14.73 8.83 5.24
CA ASN A 117 15.54 9.71 6.08
C ASN A 117 16.58 8.93 6.89
N LEU A 118 16.26 7.74 7.39
CA LEU A 118 17.21 6.87 8.09
C LEU A 118 18.31 6.38 7.14
N ILE A 119 17.95 5.88 5.96
CA ILE A 119 18.91 5.41 4.94
C ILE A 119 19.83 6.56 4.49
N THR A 120 19.27 7.77 4.29
CA THR A 120 20.06 8.93 3.88
C THR A 120 21.02 9.41 4.98
N LYS A 121 20.64 9.27 6.27
CA LYS A 121 21.50 9.60 7.40
C LYS A 121 22.68 8.65 7.53
N GLU A 122 22.51 7.36 7.26
CA GLU A 122 23.61 6.38 7.34
C GLU A 122 24.69 6.65 6.29
N CYS A 123 24.34 7.10 5.08
CA CYS A 123 25.32 7.47 4.05
C CYS A 123 26.11 8.76 4.34
N LYS A 124 25.74 9.53 5.38
CA LYS A 124 26.43 10.77 5.76
C LYS A 124 27.34 10.62 6.99
N LYS A 125 27.44 9.41 7.54
CA LYS A 125 28.22 9.09 8.72
C LYS A 125 29.46 8.28 8.32
#